data_AF-A0A0H4QHU9-F1
#
_entry.id   AF-A0A0H4QHU9-F1
#
_cell.length_a   1.000
_cell.length_b   1.000
_cell.length_c   1.000
_cell.angle_alpha   90.00
_cell.angle_beta   90.00
_cell.angle_gamma   90.00
#
_symmetry.space_group_name_H-M   'P 1'
#
loop_
_entity.id
_entity.type
_entity.pdbx_description
1 polymer ?
#
loop_
_entity_poly.entity_id
_entity_poly.type
_entity_poly.pdbx_seq_one_letter_code
_entity_poly.pdbx_strand_id
1 'polypeptide(L)'
;MDYINNLREIVSTLPQPKVFNARINFMQHVVEALKAGELPKYRFPQFELTTKDIERYLQSNMILDQDKFQQMVDTLQLFDKQLSEFRTYLQSRFGYWATITQSLMKEWSLEFPDGSYLELMGGNGYITRGFNDNGIESVCTDNLSWSNQSQTGHQMMSKVEKMDALSALDIYGPEVNSVVLAWSPDRNEIDYEILQKIRKTNLNFFVIGEKYGATNSRRFWENAEEVNDERINRLNDVYSTYDLVHDKIFLIH
;
A
#
# COMPACT_ATOMS: atom_id res chain seq x y z
N MET A 1 12.42 -20.45 -2.24
CA MET A 1 11.02 -20.91 -2.10
C MET A 1 10.13 -19.67 -2.19
N ASP A 2 9.06 -19.69 -2.99
CA ASP A 2 8.16 -18.54 -3.14
C ASP A 2 7.35 -18.33 -1.85
N TYR A 3 7.09 -17.09 -1.45
CA TYR A 3 6.47 -16.76 -0.15
C TYR A 3 5.09 -17.42 0.02
N ILE A 4 4.29 -17.47 -1.05
CA ILE A 4 2.99 -18.16 -1.08
C ILE A 4 3.15 -19.68 -0.88
N ASN A 5 4.18 -20.29 -1.47
CA ASN A 5 4.43 -21.72 -1.28
C ASN A 5 4.83 -22.04 0.16
N ASN A 6 5.64 -21.17 0.79
CA ASN A 6 5.96 -21.30 2.21
C ASN A 6 4.70 -21.26 3.09
N LEU A 7 3.77 -20.34 2.83
CA LEU A 7 2.47 -20.32 3.53
C LEU A 7 1.69 -21.62 3.35
N ARG A 8 1.63 -22.15 2.11
CA ARG A 8 0.96 -23.42 1.80
C ARG A 8 1.61 -24.61 2.52
N GLU A 9 2.93 -24.64 2.58
CA GLU A 9 3.69 -25.67 3.28
C GLU A 9 3.41 -25.63 4.79
N ILE A 10 3.45 -24.45 5.41
CA ILE A 10 3.12 -24.27 6.83
C ILE A 10 1.71 -24.76 7.13
N VAL A 11 0.70 -24.35 6.35
CA VAL A 11 -0.67 -24.80 6.64
C VAL A 11 -0.89 -26.27 6.31
N SER A 12 -0.09 -26.89 5.44
CA SER A 12 -0.30 -28.30 5.06
C SER A 12 -0.15 -29.29 6.24
N THR A 13 0.55 -28.88 7.30
CA THR A 13 0.76 -29.67 8.52
C THR A 13 -0.32 -29.43 9.57
N LEU A 14 -1.18 -28.42 9.38
CA LEU A 14 -2.29 -28.08 10.25
C LEU A 14 -3.52 -28.98 9.97
N PRO A 15 -4.33 -29.32 11.00
CA PRO A 15 -5.61 -30.01 10.80
C PRO A 15 -6.61 -29.12 10.05
N GLN A 16 -7.41 -29.69 9.15
CA GLN A 16 -8.39 -28.93 8.36
C GLN A 16 -7.80 -27.70 7.62
N PRO A 17 -6.68 -27.84 6.88
CA PRO A 17 -5.92 -26.71 6.36
C PRO A 17 -6.69 -25.85 5.34
N LYS A 18 -7.78 -26.42 4.78
CA LYS A 18 -8.65 -25.75 3.80
C LYS A 18 -9.28 -24.46 4.32
N VAL A 19 -9.42 -24.29 5.64
CA VAL A 19 -9.97 -23.05 6.23
C VAL A 19 -9.12 -21.81 5.92
N PHE A 20 -7.83 -21.98 5.61
CA PHE A 20 -6.91 -20.90 5.27
C PHE A 20 -6.75 -20.65 3.77
N ASN A 21 -7.33 -21.51 2.92
CA ASN A 21 -7.12 -21.46 1.46
C ASN A 21 -7.57 -20.14 0.84
N ALA A 22 -8.74 -19.60 1.25
CA ALA A 22 -9.25 -18.35 0.70
C ALA A 22 -8.28 -17.19 0.91
N ARG A 23 -7.66 -17.13 2.10
CA ARG A 23 -6.68 -16.12 2.46
C ARG A 23 -5.40 -16.25 1.63
N ILE A 24 -4.82 -17.45 1.57
CA ILE A 24 -3.61 -17.71 0.80
C ILE A 24 -3.85 -17.46 -0.69
N ASN A 25 -5.02 -17.85 -1.22
CA ASN A 25 -5.39 -17.59 -2.61
C ASN A 25 -5.51 -16.09 -2.91
N PHE A 26 -6.06 -15.30 -1.99
CA PHE A 26 -6.11 -13.84 -2.16
C PHE A 26 -4.69 -13.25 -2.24
N MET A 27 -3.81 -13.62 -1.30
CA MET A 27 -2.41 -13.18 -1.30
C MET A 27 -1.69 -13.63 -2.58
N GLN A 28 -1.97 -14.84 -3.06
CA GLN A 28 -1.43 -15.34 -4.33
C GLN A 28 -1.86 -14.46 -5.51
N HIS A 29 -3.15 -14.10 -5.60
CA HIS A 29 -3.62 -13.22 -6.68
C HIS A 29 -3.03 -11.82 -6.62
N VAL A 30 -2.76 -11.27 -5.43
CA VAL A 30 -2.00 -10.02 -5.27
C VAL A 30 -0.61 -10.17 -5.89
N VAL A 31 0.11 -11.23 -5.52
CA VAL A 31 1.47 -11.50 -6.02
C VAL A 31 1.49 -11.76 -7.53
N GLU A 32 0.51 -12.47 -8.06
CA GLU A 32 0.37 -12.75 -9.50
C GLU A 32 0.11 -11.47 -10.30
N ALA A 33 -0.78 -10.59 -9.82
CA ALA A 33 -1.04 -9.31 -10.47
C ALA A 33 0.23 -8.45 -10.55
N LEU A 34 0.95 -8.30 -9.43
CA LEU A 34 2.20 -7.53 -9.39
C LEU A 34 3.29 -8.13 -10.28
N LYS A 35 3.43 -9.47 -10.31
CA LYS A 35 4.34 -10.17 -11.24
C LYS A 35 3.97 -9.94 -12.71
N ALA A 36 2.69 -9.78 -13.02
CA ALA A 36 2.19 -9.48 -14.37
C ALA A 36 2.29 -8.00 -14.73
N GLY A 37 2.78 -7.14 -13.83
CA GLY A 37 2.79 -5.70 -14.04
C GLY A 37 1.39 -5.09 -14.01
N GLU A 38 0.48 -5.65 -13.22
CA GLU A 38 -0.89 -5.16 -13.01
C GLU A 38 -1.10 -4.75 -11.54
N LEU A 39 -2.01 -3.80 -11.30
CA LEU A 39 -2.43 -3.49 -9.94
C LEU A 39 -3.28 -4.63 -9.36
N PRO A 40 -3.13 -4.98 -8.07
CA PRO A 40 -4.05 -5.88 -7.39
C PRO A 40 -5.49 -5.38 -7.52
N LYS A 41 -6.44 -6.30 -7.77
CA LYS A 41 -7.79 -5.90 -8.18
C LYS A 41 -8.64 -5.32 -7.05
N TYR A 42 -8.59 -5.93 -5.87
CA TYR A 42 -9.52 -5.64 -4.77
C TYR A 42 -8.80 -5.12 -3.54
N ARG A 43 -9.55 -4.40 -2.69
CA ARG A 43 -9.16 -4.06 -1.32
C ARG A 43 -8.67 -5.29 -0.57
N PHE A 44 -7.54 -5.17 0.12
CA PHE A 44 -6.97 -6.27 0.90
C PHE A 44 -7.81 -6.49 2.16
N PRO A 45 -8.22 -7.74 2.45
CA PRO A 45 -8.82 -8.08 3.73
C PRO A 45 -7.74 -8.10 4.82
N GLN A 46 -8.15 -8.06 6.09
CA GLN A 46 -7.24 -8.41 7.18
C GLN A 46 -6.70 -9.83 6.97
N PHE A 47 -5.38 -9.95 6.86
CA PHE A 47 -4.74 -11.25 6.66
C PHE A 47 -4.49 -11.95 7.98
N GLU A 48 -3.96 -11.27 9.00
CA GLU A 48 -3.75 -11.85 10.33
C GLU A 48 -5.01 -12.50 10.90
N LEU A 49 -4.81 -13.56 11.68
CA LEU A 49 -5.90 -14.26 12.35
C LEU A 49 -6.44 -13.38 13.48
N THR A 50 -7.74 -13.18 13.51
CA THR A 50 -8.36 -12.54 14.67
C THR A 50 -8.33 -13.49 15.88
N THR A 51 -8.41 -12.95 17.09
CA THR A 51 -8.55 -13.77 18.31
C THR A 51 -9.69 -14.77 18.19
N LYS A 52 -10.81 -14.38 17.56
CA LYS A 52 -11.96 -15.26 17.32
C LYS A 52 -11.65 -16.39 16.32
N ASP A 53 -10.85 -16.12 15.29
CA ASP A 53 -10.43 -17.15 14.34
C ASP A 53 -9.54 -18.18 15.04
N ILE A 54 -8.59 -17.72 15.84
CA ILE A 54 -7.70 -18.56 16.64
C ILE A 54 -8.52 -19.41 17.62
N GLU A 55 -9.37 -18.80 18.45
CA GLU A 55 -10.21 -19.50 19.43
C GLU A 55 -11.08 -20.57 18.77
N ARG A 56 -11.79 -20.22 17.69
CA ARG A 56 -12.64 -21.16 16.96
C ARG A 56 -11.83 -22.33 16.42
N TYR A 57 -10.65 -22.05 15.88
CA TYR A 57 -9.78 -23.07 15.31
C TYR A 57 -9.22 -24.01 16.39
N LEU A 58 -8.79 -23.47 17.53
CA LEU A 58 -8.33 -24.27 18.68
C LEU A 58 -9.46 -25.14 19.23
N GLN A 59 -10.66 -24.58 19.44
CA GLN A 59 -11.85 -25.31 19.93
C GLN A 59 -12.22 -26.48 19.01
N SER A 60 -12.16 -26.27 17.69
CA SER A 60 -12.50 -27.30 16.69
C SER A 60 -11.50 -28.47 16.67
N ASN A 61 -10.36 -28.34 17.35
CA ASN A 61 -9.28 -29.32 17.36
C ASN A 61 -8.89 -29.77 18.78
N MET A 62 -9.73 -29.52 19.80
CA MET A 62 -9.48 -29.94 21.19
C MET A 62 -9.47 -31.47 21.40
N ILE A 63 -9.93 -32.24 20.41
CA ILE A 63 -9.90 -33.71 20.45
C ILE A 63 -8.52 -34.31 20.14
N LEU A 64 -7.56 -33.48 19.70
CA LEU A 64 -6.18 -33.91 19.48
C LEU A 64 -5.52 -34.30 20.80
N ASP A 65 -4.58 -35.24 20.72
CA ASP A 65 -3.66 -35.52 21.84
C ASP A 65 -2.76 -34.31 22.13
N GLN A 66 -2.17 -34.29 23.31
CA GLN A 66 -1.41 -33.14 23.83
C GLN A 66 -0.27 -32.71 22.91
N ASP A 67 0.51 -33.65 22.38
CA ASP A 67 1.67 -33.36 21.54
C ASP A 67 1.24 -32.77 20.18
N LYS A 68 0.22 -33.37 19.55
CA LYS A 68 -0.33 -32.83 18.29
C LYS A 68 -1.01 -31.49 18.48
N PHE A 69 -1.68 -31.28 19.61
CA PHE A 69 -2.30 -30.00 19.94
C PHE A 69 -1.23 -28.91 20.08
N GLN A 70 -0.14 -29.18 20.79
CA GLN A 70 0.97 -28.23 20.93
C GLN A 70 1.62 -27.92 19.58
N GLN A 71 1.91 -28.94 18.76
CA GLN A 71 2.47 -28.74 17.42
C GLN A 71 1.57 -27.89 16.54
N MET A 72 0.24 -28.11 16.61
CA MET A 72 -0.74 -27.30 15.89
C MET A 72 -0.70 -25.84 16.35
N VAL A 73 -0.63 -25.58 17.66
CA VAL A 73 -0.54 -24.22 18.22
C VAL A 73 0.71 -23.51 17.71
N ASP A 74 1.87 -24.16 17.79
CA ASP A 74 3.15 -23.59 17.35
C ASP A 74 3.12 -23.29 15.84
N THR A 75 2.55 -24.20 15.05
CA THR A 75 2.40 -24.03 13.60
C THR A 75 1.42 -22.90 13.26
N LEU A 76 0.32 -22.77 14.00
CA LEU A 76 -0.65 -21.69 13.81
C LEU A 76 -0.04 -20.33 14.14
N GLN A 77 0.76 -20.23 15.20
CA GLN A 77 1.51 -19.02 15.54
C GLN A 77 2.53 -18.66 14.47
N LEU A 78 3.26 -19.65 13.94
CA LEU A 78 4.19 -19.44 12.83
C LEU A 78 3.45 -18.94 11.58
N PHE A 79 2.31 -19.54 11.24
CA PHE A 79 1.49 -19.13 10.11
C PHE A 79 1.01 -17.69 10.28
N ASP A 80 0.45 -17.34 11.43
CA ASP A 80 -0.05 -15.99 11.72
C ASP A 80 1.05 -14.93 11.62
N LYS A 81 2.23 -15.23 12.19
CA LYS A 81 3.42 -14.39 12.01
C LYS A 81 3.81 -14.23 10.55
N GLN A 82 3.71 -15.29 9.73
CA GLN A 82 4.01 -15.13 8.31
C GLN A 82 2.99 -14.21 7.63
N LEU A 83 1.70 -14.28 7.98
CA LEU A 83 0.66 -13.40 7.43
C LEU A 83 0.96 -11.92 7.71
N SER A 84 1.45 -11.58 8.90
CA SER A 84 1.83 -10.19 9.24
C SER A 84 3.04 -9.68 8.45
N GLU A 85 3.91 -10.56 7.96
CA GLU A 85 5.09 -10.19 7.15
C GLU A 85 4.76 -9.94 5.66
N PHE A 86 3.50 -10.04 5.26
CA PHE A 86 3.14 -9.92 3.84
C PHE A 86 3.43 -8.52 3.29
N ARG A 87 3.20 -7.45 4.06
CA ARG A 87 3.57 -6.08 3.65
C ARG A 87 5.07 -5.98 3.38
N THR A 88 5.90 -6.47 4.31
CA THR A 88 7.36 -6.50 4.16
C THR A 88 7.79 -7.27 2.91
N TYR A 89 7.13 -8.40 2.62
CA TYR A 89 7.37 -9.15 1.40
C TYR A 89 7.01 -8.33 0.15
N LEU A 90 5.87 -7.65 0.11
CA LEU A 90 5.47 -6.83 -1.04
C LEU A 90 6.41 -5.64 -1.27
N GLN A 91 6.82 -4.96 -0.19
CA GLN A 91 7.77 -3.85 -0.25
C GLN A 91 9.14 -4.30 -0.76
N SER A 92 9.68 -5.37 -0.17
CA SER A 92 11.01 -5.88 -0.55
C SER A 92 11.01 -6.47 -1.97
N ARG A 93 9.95 -7.16 -2.38
CA ARG A 93 9.90 -7.87 -3.66
C ARG A 93 9.44 -7.01 -4.83
N PHE A 94 8.56 -6.04 -4.59
CA PHE A 94 7.91 -5.26 -5.64
C PHE A 94 8.05 -3.74 -5.45
N GLY A 95 8.67 -3.26 -4.37
CA GLY A 95 8.65 -1.83 -4.03
C GLY A 95 7.23 -1.30 -3.85
N TYR A 96 6.30 -2.15 -3.38
CA TYR A 96 4.89 -1.83 -3.22
C TYR A 96 4.63 -1.34 -1.79
N TRP A 97 4.77 -0.03 -1.59
CA TRP A 97 4.77 0.63 -0.28
C TRP A 97 3.37 1.02 0.20
N ALA A 98 2.62 1.72 -0.65
CA ALA A 98 1.21 2.04 -0.44
C ALA A 98 0.30 1.01 -1.12
N THR A 99 -0.87 0.74 -0.56
CA THR A 99 -1.76 -0.34 -1.03
C THR A 99 -2.67 0.13 -2.16
N ILE A 100 -2.07 0.34 -3.32
CA ILE A 100 -2.73 0.84 -4.53
C ILE A 100 -3.39 -0.31 -5.30
N THR A 101 -4.72 -0.28 -5.41
CA THR A 101 -5.51 -1.35 -6.05
C THR A 101 -6.33 -0.80 -7.22
N GLN A 102 -6.76 -1.66 -8.14
CA GLN A 102 -7.65 -1.26 -9.22
C GLN A 102 -8.97 -0.66 -8.70
N SER A 103 -9.56 -1.26 -7.64
CA SER A 103 -10.77 -0.72 -7.01
C SER A 103 -10.57 0.70 -6.47
N LEU A 104 -9.43 0.96 -5.84
CA LEU A 104 -9.10 2.30 -5.34
C LEU A 104 -8.96 3.29 -6.50
N MET A 105 -8.18 2.95 -7.51
CA MET A 105 -7.86 3.87 -8.61
C MET A 105 -9.07 4.13 -9.51
N LYS A 106 -9.99 3.16 -9.62
CA LYS A 106 -11.29 3.36 -10.24
C LYS A 106 -12.15 4.35 -9.46
N GLU A 107 -12.28 4.17 -8.14
CA GLU A 107 -13.04 5.10 -7.30
C GLU A 107 -12.42 6.50 -7.36
N TRP A 108 -11.09 6.61 -7.28
CA TRP A 108 -10.38 7.88 -7.41
C TRP A 108 -10.70 8.60 -8.72
N SER A 109 -10.68 7.86 -9.82
CA SER A 109 -10.97 8.42 -11.14
C SER A 109 -12.44 8.81 -11.32
N LEU A 110 -13.38 8.19 -10.57
CA LEU A 110 -14.79 8.57 -10.54
C LEU A 110 -15.04 9.84 -9.71
N GLU A 111 -14.34 9.98 -8.59
CA GLU A 111 -14.46 11.11 -7.68
C GLU A 111 -13.76 12.38 -8.18
N PHE A 112 -12.73 12.21 -9.00
CA PHE A 112 -11.92 13.29 -9.57
C PHE A 112 -11.67 13.07 -11.08
N PRO A 113 -12.73 13.09 -11.92
CA PRO A 113 -12.64 12.74 -13.34
C PRO A 113 -11.85 13.74 -14.18
N ASP A 114 -11.81 15.02 -13.76
CA ASP A 114 -11.06 16.09 -14.44
C ASP A 114 -9.64 16.24 -13.88
N GLY A 115 -9.18 15.28 -13.07
CA GLY A 115 -7.85 15.32 -12.47
C GLY A 115 -6.74 15.17 -13.51
N SER A 116 -5.67 15.93 -13.33
CA SER A 116 -4.37 15.66 -13.95
C SER A 116 -3.33 15.68 -12.85
N TYR A 117 -2.48 14.65 -12.80
CA TYR A 117 -1.73 14.33 -11.60
C TYR A 117 -0.21 14.31 -11.81
N LEU A 118 0.51 14.95 -10.90
CA LEU A 118 1.92 14.69 -10.67
C LEU A 118 2.09 13.76 -9.46
N GLU A 119 2.56 12.54 -9.69
CA GLU A 119 2.99 11.63 -8.62
C GLU A 119 4.44 11.97 -8.24
N LEU A 120 4.61 12.48 -7.02
CA LEU A 120 5.92 12.73 -6.42
C LEU A 120 6.39 11.52 -5.64
N MET A 121 7.68 11.23 -5.73
CA MET A 121 8.29 10.11 -5.01
C MET A 121 7.58 8.78 -5.33
N GLY A 122 7.18 8.60 -6.58
CA GLY A 122 6.30 7.51 -7.00
C GLY A 122 6.94 6.12 -6.96
N GLY A 123 8.25 6.02 -6.71
CA GLY A 123 8.98 4.76 -6.67
C GLY A 123 8.86 3.97 -7.99
N ASN A 124 7.96 2.99 -8.01
CA ASN A 124 7.66 2.18 -9.19
C ASN A 124 6.45 2.69 -10.00
N GLY A 125 5.80 3.79 -9.61
CA GLY A 125 4.72 4.43 -10.37
C GLY A 125 3.38 3.69 -10.30
N TYR A 126 3.03 3.15 -9.14
CA TYR A 126 1.79 2.39 -8.94
C TYR A 126 0.54 3.27 -9.10
N ILE A 127 0.57 4.52 -8.62
CA ILE A 127 -0.57 5.43 -8.68
C ILE A 127 -0.75 5.94 -10.12
N THR A 128 0.33 6.39 -10.76
CA THR A 128 0.34 6.78 -12.19
C THR A 128 -0.16 5.64 -13.07
N ARG A 129 0.26 4.38 -12.82
CA ARG A 129 -0.29 3.23 -13.54
C ARG A 129 -1.82 3.15 -13.37
N GLY A 130 -2.31 3.30 -12.15
CA GLY A 130 -3.74 3.30 -11.86
C GLY A 130 -4.53 4.39 -12.56
N PHE A 131 -4.00 5.61 -12.61
CA PHE A 131 -4.61 6.72 -13.35
C PHE A 131 -4.64 6.45 -14.85
N ASN A 132 -3.51 6.02 -15.43
CA ASN A 132 -3.42 5.72 -16.85
C ASN A 132 -4.38 4.59 -17.27
N ASP A 133 -4.51 3.53 -16.45
CA ASP A 133 -5.45 2.43 -16.71
C ASP A 133 -6.92 2.89 -16.69
N ASN A 134 -7.22 4.05 -16.08
CA ASN A 134 -8.54 4.67 -16.05
C ASN A 134 -8.65 5.89 -16.98
N GLY A 135 -7.66 6.14 -17.84
CA GLY A 135 -7.68 7.24 -18.81
C GLY A 135 -7.44 8.63 -18.23
N ILE A 136 -6.87 8.71 -17.02
CA ILE A 136 -6.49 9.96 -16.35
C ILE A 136 -5.02 10.27 -16.65
N GLU A 137 -4.75 11.51 -17.06
CA GLU A 137 -3.39 11.97 -17.34
C GLU A 137 -2.56 12.06 -16.05
N SER A 138 -1.38 11.44 -16.07
CA SER A 138 -0.47 11.46 -14.92
C SER A 138 0.99 11.38 -15.31
N VAL A 139 1.83 12.06 -14.53
CA VAL A 139 3.29 12.05 -14.63
C VAL A 139 3.88 11.50 -13.33
N CYS A 140 4.72 10.48 -13.42
CA CYS A 140 5.41 9.92 -12.27
C CYS A 140 6.86 10.43 -12.21
N THR A 141 7.26 10.93 -11.04
CA THR A 141 8.64 11.35 -10.78
C THR A 141 9.19 10.70 -9.51
N ASP A 142 10.47 10.35 -9.53
CA ASP A 142 11.18 9.82 -8.37
C ASP A 142 12.70 10.03 -8.52
N ASN A 143 13.44 10.24 -7.43
CA ASN A 143 14.89 10.40 -7.50
C ASN A 143 15.66 9.07 -7.55
N LEU A 144 14.93 7.96 -7.35
CA LEU A 144 15.37 6.56 -7.30
C LEU A 144 16.42 6.29 -6.22
N SER A 145 16.42 7.08 -5.15
CA SER A 145 17.38 6.93 -4.03
C SER A 145 17.27 5.58 -3.32
N TRP A 146 16.10 4.93 -3.36
CA TRP A 146 15.83 3.63 -2.74
C TRP A 146 16.16 2.42 -3.61
N SER A 147 16.64 2.64 -4.84
CA SER A 147 16.98 1.57 -5.79
C SER A 147 18.07 0.65 -5.25
N ASN A 148 19.07 1.17 -4.54
CA ASN A 148 20.13 0.32 -3.97
C ASN A 148 19.69 -0.49 -2.73
N GLN A 149 18.50 -0.25 -2.19
CA GLN A 149 18.02 -0.82 -0.92
C GLN A 149 16.79 -1.72 -1.09
N SER A 150 16.09 -1.63 -2.23
CA SER A 150 14.83 -2.34 -2.48
C SER A 150 14.61 -2.56 -3.99
N GLN A 151 13.50 -3.23 -4.36
CA GLN A 151 13.10 -3.35 -5.76
C GLN A 151 12.43 -2.08 -6.33
N THR A 152 12.39 -0.99 -5.57
CA THR A 152 11.99 0.33 -6.06
C THR A 152 12.94 0.77 -7.19
N GLY A 153 12.40 1.29 -8.28
CA GLY A 153 13.14 1.68 -9.48
C GLY A 153 13.61 0.54 -10.38
N HIS A 154 13.32 -0.73 -10.06
CA HIS A 154 13.76 -1.89 -10.84
C HIS A 154 12.64 -2.55 -11.66
N GLN A 155 11.41 -2.51 -11.14
CA GLN A 155 10.23 -3.09 -11.77
C GLN A 155 9.14 -2.01 -11.83
N MET A 156 9.33 -1.06 -12.74
CA MET A 156 8.42 0.07 -12.88
C MET A 156 7.09 -0.36 -13.53
N MET A 157 5.99 0.10 -12.95
CA MET A 157 4.61 -0.14 -13.41
C MET A 157 4.16 0.88 -14.45
N SER A 158 4.83 2.03 -14.49
CA SER A 158 4.66 3.11 -15.45
C SER A 158 6.03 3.73 -15.79
N LYS A 159 6.08 4.64 -16.76
CA LYS A 159 7.27 5.46 -16.96
C LYS A 159 7.49 6.35 -15.72
N VAL A 160 8.68 6.28 -15.15
CA VAL A 160 9.10 7.14 -14.02
C VAL A 160 10.24 8.04 -14.49
N GLU A 161 10.06 9.35 -14.34
CA GLU A 161 11.10 10.32 -14.67
C GLU A 161 12.01 10.55 -13.47
N LYS A 162 13.32 10.42 -13.70
CA LYS A 162 14.30 10.54 -12.63
C LYS A 162 14.51 12.00 -12.24
N MET A 163 13.91 12.43 -11.15
CA MET A 163 13.91 13.83 -10.70
C MET A 163 13.64 13.92 -9.21
N ASP A 164 14.19 14.93 -8.53
CA ASP A 164 13.77 15.25 -7.16
C ASP A 164 12.38 15.92 -7.13
N ALA A 165 11.71 15.82 -6.00
CA ALA A 165 10.31 16.24 -5.88
C ALA A 165 10.09 17.76 -6.03
N LEU A 166 11.06 18.59 -5.62
CA LEU A 166 10.92 20.04 -5.71
C LEU A 166 11.11 20.54 -7.15
N SER A 167 12.09 19.96 -7.86
CA SER A 167 12.27 20.20 -9.29
C SER A 167 11.08 19.71 -10.11
N ALA A 168 10.49 18.56 -9.75
CA ALA A 168 9.30 18.03 -10.41
C ALA A 168 8.10 18.97 -10.27
N LEU A 169 7.91 19.57 -9.09
CA LEU A 169 6.89 20.60 -8.88
C LEU A 169 7.12 21.86 -9.73
N ASP A 170 8.38 22.28 -9.92
CA ASP A 170 8.68 23.45 -10.76
C ASP A 170 8.39 23.18 -12.25
N ILE A 171 8.69 21.98 -12.72
CA ILE A 171 8.55 21.61 -14.14
C ILE A 171 7.09 21.25 -14.46
N TYR A 172 6.49 20.35 -13.69
CA TYR A 172 5.19 19.77 -14.00
C TYR A 172 4.02 20.42 -13.25
N GLY A 173 4.27 21.11 -12.14
CA GLY A 173 3.22 21.81 -11.39
C GLY A 173 2.33 22.72 -12.24
N PRO A 174 2.87 23.49 -13.22
CA PRO A 174 2.05 24.29 -14.14
C PRO A 174 1.22 23.49 -15.16
N GLU A 175 1.51 22.21 -15.38
CA GLU A 175 0.87 21.35 -16.38
C GLU A 175 -0.26 20.49 -15.78
N VAL A 176 -0.31 20.38 -14.47
CA VAL A 176 -1.27 19.54 -13.74
C VAL A 176 -2.17 20.37 -12.83
N ASN A 177 -3.25 19.77 -12.32
CA ASN A 177 -4.11 20.41 -11.31
C ASN A 177 -3.97 19.77 -9.92
N SER A 178 -3.30 18.62 -9.83
CA SER A 178 -3.20 17.84 -8.60
C SER A 178 -1.83 17.21 -8.44
N VAL A 179 -1.39 17.06 -7.19
CA VAL A 179 -0.16 16.39 -6.80
C VAL A 179 -0.52 15.25 -5.86
N VAL A 180 0.10 14.09 -6.04
CA VAL A 180 -0.02 12.96 -5.11
C VAL A 180 1.34 12.64 -4.52
N LEU A 181 1.39 12.49 -3.20
CA LEU A 181 2.55 12.03 -2.46
C LEU A 181 2.13 10.83 -1.60
N ALA A 182 2.68 9.65 -1.90
CA ALA A 182 2.45 8.46 -1.09
C ALA A 182 3.72 8.06 -0.38
N TRP A 183 3.62 7.77 0.92
CA TRP A 183 4.72 7.13 1.67
C TRP A 183 6.04 7.91 1.64
N SER A 184 5.99 9.23 1.86
CA SER A 184 7.23 9.98 2.08
C SER A 184 7.93 9.48 3.35
N PRO A 185 9.27 9.36 3.40
CA PRO A 185 9.97 8.86 4.57
C PRO A 185 9.76 9.74 5.81
N ASP A 186 9.43 9.14 6.95
CA ASP A 186 9.16 9.81 8.23
C ASP A 186 10.36 10.58 8.82
N ARG A 187 11.58 10.17 8.46
CA ARG A 187 12.84 10.76 8.94
C ARG A 187 13.42 11.85 8.04
N ASN A 188 12.72 12.21 6.98
CA ASN A 188 13.13 13.26 6.05
C ASN A 188 12.05 14.35 6.01
N GLU A 189 12.43 15.61 6.12
CA GLU A 189 11.50 16.74 6.10
C GLU A 189 11.19 17.28 4.69
N ILE A 190 11.62 16.58 3.63
CA ILE A 190 11.34 16.95 2.24
C ILE A 190 9.84 17.11 1.97
N ASP A 191 8.98 16.36 2.66
CA ASP A 191 7.54 16.47 2.56
C ASP A 191 6.98 17.79 3.09
N TYR A 192 7.59 18.33 4.15
CA TYR A 192 7.28 19.67 4.64
C TYR A 192 7.70 20.74 3.62
N GLU A 193 8.85 20.59 2.97
CA GLU A 193 9.26 21.51 1.88
C GLU A 193 8.30 21.44 0.68
N ILE A 194 7.86 20.24 0.31
CA ILE A 194 6.80 20.01 -0.70
C ILE A 194 5.53 20.74 -0.30
N LEU A 195 5.05 20.59 0.94
CA LEU A 195 3.87 21.29 1.46
C LEU A 195 4.00 22.81 1.32
N GLN A 196 5.13 23.38 1.76
CA GLN A 196 5.37 24.82 1.66
C GLN A 196 5.38 25.33 0.21
N LYS A 197 5.83 24.49 -0.73
CA LYS A 197 5.84 24.82 -2.15
C LYS A 197 4.44 24.76 -2.74
N ILE A 198 3.68 23.71 -2.46
CA ILE A 198 2.31 23.53 -2.96
C ILE A 198 1.38 24.65 -2.46
N ARG A 199 1.54 25.13 -1.23
CA ARG A 199 0.80 26.28 -0.67
C ARG A 199 0.92 27.59 -1.45
N LYS A 200 1.90 27.69 -2.33
CA LYS A 200 2.10 28.86 -3.21
C LYS A 200 1.42 28.68 -4.57
N THR A 201 0.66 27.60 -4.73
CA THR A 201 -0.02 27.20 -5.95
C THR A 201 -1.51 26.97 -5.68
N ASN A 202 -2.28 26.65 -6.71
CA ASN A 202 -3.67 26.23 -6.59
C ASN A 202 -3.84 24.71 -6.78
N LEU A 203 -2.76 23.94 -6.66
CA LEU A 203 -2.78 22.49 -6.84
C LEU A 203 -3.50 21.81 -5.68
N ASN A 204 -4.33 20.81 -5.99
CA ASN A 204 -4.82 19.90 -4.95
C ASN A 204 -3.66 19.02 -4.48
N PHE A 205 -3.50 18.86 -3.16
CA PHE A 205 -2.45 18.00 -2.61
C PHE A 205 -3.02 16.76 -1.95
N PHE A 206 -2.88 15.61 -2.61
CA PHE A 206 -3.26 14.32 -2.06
C PHE A 206 -2.08 13.65 -1.37
N VAL A 207 -2.30 13.18 -0.16
CA VAL A 207 -1.28 12.44 0.61
C VAL A 207 -1.82 11.08 1.00
N ILE A 208 -1.04 10.03 0.75
CA ILE A 208 -1.32 8.67 1.24
C ILE A 208 -0.30 8.32 2.32
N GLY A 209 -0.77 8.18 3.56
CA GLY A 209 0.09 7.89 4.70
C GLY A 209 -0.66 7.73 6.02
N GLU A 210 0.09 7.56 7.09
CA GLU A 210 -0.37 7.42 8.47
C GLU A 210 0.04 8.65 9.30
N LYS A 211 -0.96 9.42 9.72
CA LYS A 211 -0.75 10.63 10.53
C LYS A 211 -0.08 10.29 11.86
N TYR A 212 1.10 10.87 12.10
CA TYR A 212 1.97 10.61 13.27
C TYR A 212 2.43 9.15 13.42
N GLY A 213 2.44 8.40 12.32
CA GLY A 213 2.86 7.00 12.29
C GLY A 213 4.08 6.76 11.40
N ALA A 214 4.01 5.75 10.54
CA ALA A 214 5.15 5.24 9.76
C ALA A 214 5.53 6.07 8.52
N THR A 215 4.77 7.11 8.17
CA THR A 215 4.97 7.88 6.93
C THR A 215 4.91 9.37 7.19
N ASN A 216 5.59 10.13 6.34
CA ASN A 216 5.72 11.58 6.39
C ASN A 216 6.34 12.06 7.71
N SER A 217 7.08 13.16 7.66
CA SER A 217 7.72 13.72 8.83
C SER A 217 6.69 14.21 9.83
N ARG A 218 7.07 14.16 11.12
CA ARG A 218 6.27 14.77 12.18
C ARG A 218 5.99 16.25 11.88
N ARG A 219 6.99 16.96 11.34
CA ARG A 219 6.88 18.36 10.96
C ARG A 219 5.83 18.59 9.89
N PHE A 220 5.74 17.72 8.89
CA PHE A 220 4.66 17.74 7.92
C PHE A 220 3.30 17.61 8.60
N TRP A 221 3.09 16.57 9.42
CA TRP A 221 1.80 16.33 10.07
C TRP A 221 1.38 17.39 11.09
N GLU A 222 2.33 18.08 11.73
CA GLU A 222 2.06 19.21 12.62
C GLU A 222 1.60 20.47 11.87
N ASN A 223 1.89 20.56 10.56
CA ASN A 223 1.60 21.74 9.75
C ASN A 223 0.59 21.48 8.64
N ALA A 224 0.26 20.23 8.33
CA ALA A 224 -0.70 19.86 7.29
C ALA A 224 -2.12 20.19 7.74
N GLU A 225 -2.84 20.94 6.91
CA GLU A 225 -4.25 21.27 7.14
C GLU A 225 -5.12 20.38 6.26
N GLU A 226 -5.88 19.47 6.89
CA GLU A 226 -6.77 18.56 6.18
C GLU A 226 -7.99 19.32 5.64
N VAL A 227 -8.25 19.17 4.36
CA VAL A 227 -9.47 19.67 3.71
C VAL A 227 -10.56 18.63 3.91
N ASN A 228 -11.69 19.06 4.49
CA ASN A 228 -12.85 18.20 4.64
C ASN A 228 -13.58 18.06 3.29
N ASP A 229 -13.46 16.88 2.67
CA ASP A 229 -14.06 16.56 1.39
C ASP A 229 -14.64 15.15 1.41
N GLU A 230 -15.95 15.01 1.21
CA GLU A 230 -16.66 13.72 1.23
C GLU A 230 -16.14 12.73 0.17
N ARG A 231 -15.51 13.22 -0.90
CA ARG A 231 -14.85 12.37 -1.90
C ARG A 231 -13.70 11.58 -1.28
N ILE A 232 -12.94 12.21 -0.37
CA ILE A 232 -11.84 11.56 0.36
C ILE A 232 -12.34 10.47 1.29
N ASN A 233 -13.53 10.64 1.90
CA ASN A 233 -14.17 9.58 2.67
C ASN A 233 -14.47 8.35 1.80
N ARG A 234 -15.02 8.55 0.60
CA ARG A 234 -15.29 7.47 -0.35
C ARG A 234 -14.02 6.76 -0.81
N LEU A 235 -12.92 7.49 -1.04
CA LEU A 235 -11.63 6.86 -1.32
C LEU A 235 -11.14 6.00 -0.14
N ASN A 236 -11.27 6.49 1.09
CA ASN A 236 -10.86 5.76 2.28
C ASN A 236 -11.75 4.53 2.57
N ASP A 237 -13.01 4.52 2.15
CA ASP A 237 -13.90 3.35 2.26
C ASP A 237 -13.41 2.15 1.43
N VAL A 238 -12.77 2.42 0.28
CA VAL A 238 -12.18 1.40 -0.60
C VAL A 238 -10.68 1.21 -0.40
N TYR A 239 -10.01 2.12 0.30
CA TYR A 239 -8.59 1.99 0.64
C TYR A 239 -8.35 0.88 1.67
N SER A 240 -7.27 0.11 1.48
CA SER A 240 -6.98 -1.05 2.32
C SER A 240 -6.27 -0.67 3.60
N THR A 241 -6.81 -1.07 4.74
CA THR A 241 -6.14 -1.04 6.05
C THR A 241 -6.21 -2.46 6.59
N TYR A 242 -5.15 -3.24 6.37
CA TYR A 242 -5.17 -4.69 6.58
C TYR A 242 -4.14 -5.19 7.59
N ASP A 243 -3.26 -4.30 8.06
CA ASP A 243 -2.19 -4.57 9.02
C ASP A 243 -1.99 -3.37 9.97
N LEU A 244 -0.83 -3.32 10.63
CA LEU A 244 -0.50 -2.34 11.67
C LEU A 244 -0.29 -0.91 11.17
N VAL A 245 -0.10 -0.69 9.86
CA VAL A 245 0.05 0.67 9.31
C VAL A 245 -1.30 1.16 8.82
N HIS A 246 -1.82 2.19 9.49
CA HIS A 246 -3.14 2.74 9.26
C HIS A 246 -3.14 3.87 8.24
N ASP A 247 -2.58 3.58 7.07
CA ASP A 247 -2.56 4.50 5.94
C ASP A 247 -3.98 4.95 5.56
N LYS A 248 -4.11 6.24 5.27
CA LYS A 248 -5.30 6.90 4.73
C LYS A 248 -4.92 7.87 3.63
N ILE A 249 -5.91 8.23 2.84
CA ILE A 249 -5.82 9.29 1.84
C ILE A 249 -6.31 10.58 2.47
N PHE A 250 -5.54 11.64 2.31
CA PHE A 250 -5.84 12.98 2.77
C PHE A 250 -5.81 13.96 1.59
N LEU A 251 -6.68 14.96 1.63
CA LEU A 251 -6.52 16.18 0.85
C LEU A 251 -5.98 17.26 1.78
N ILE A 252 -4.84 17.86 1.42
CA ILE A 252 -4.09 18.78 2.26
C ILE A 252 -4.05 20.17 1.59
N HIS A 253 -4.11 21.21 2.42
CA HIS A 253 -3.81 22.60 2.09
C HIS A 253 -2.54 23.07 2.80
#